data_AF-A0A919ZNQ1-F1
#
_entry.id   AF-A0A919ZNQ1-F1
#
_cell.length_a   1.000
_cell.length_b   1.000
_cell.length_c   1.000
_cell.angle_alpha   90.00
_cell.angle_beta   90.00
_cell.angle_gamma   90.00
#
_symmetry.space_group_name_H-M   'P 1'
#
loop_
_entity.id
_entity.type
_entity.pdbx_description
1 polymer ?
#
loop_
_entity_poly.entity_id
_entity_poly.type
_entity_poly.pdbx_seq_one_letter_code
_entity_poly.pdbx_strand_id
1 'polypeptide(L)'
;MKEKKEPLHIDVQFKCPTCTQEVKVHFVEEQVLTVRCESCRQGYTLMRPTIGQEILLDWEQEALFHKMRAEKKELDNTEMMALLIKIVELLTWKDEGRGQIQAIEAARSWLSHTDKSNVVHELLHIISEQEGKKGYRL
;
A
#
# COMPACT_ATOMS: atom_id res chain seq x y z
N MET A 1 19.80 27.61 -5.59
CA MET A 1 19.50 28.14 -6.95
C MET A 1 18.02 27.90 -7.18
N LYS A 2 17.22 28.94 -7.40
CA LYS A 2 15.76 28.78 -7.65
C LYS A 2 15.60 28.31 -9.10
N GLU A 3 15.17 27.07 -9.30
CA GLU A 3 14.76 26.60 -10.62
C GLU A 3 13.63 27.49 -11.13
N LYS A 4 13.87 28.16 -12.26
CA LYS A 4 12.81 28.82 -13.02
C LYS A 4 12.00 27.71 -13.67
N LYS A 5 10.88 27.32 -13.07
CA LYS A 5 9.90 26.47 -13.73
C LYS A 5 9.34 27.24 -14.92
N GLU A 6 9.62 26.77 -16.11
CA GLU A 6 9.07 27.28 -17.36
C GLU A 6 7.53 27.15 -17.29
N PRO A 7 6.76 28.16 -17.70
CA PRO A 7 5.31 28.13 -17.58
C PRO A 7 4.75 27.02 -18.46
N LEU A 8 4.11 26.03 -17.84
CA LEU A 8 3.42 24.94 -18.55
C LEU A 8 2.28 25.55 -19.37
N HIS A 9 2.28 25.35 -20.67
CA HIS A 9 1.17 25.74 -21.54
C HIS A 9 0.09 24.64 -21.52
N ILE A 10 -1.17 24.99 -21.25
CA ILE A 10 -2.28 24.03 -21.23
C ILE A 10 -3.39 24.50 -22.18
N ASP A 11 -3.74 23.64 -23.13
CA ASP A 11 -4.79 23.90 -24.10
C ASP A 11 -6.06 23.14 -23.74
N VAL A 12 -7.18 23.85 -23.70
CA VAL A 12 -8.51 23.30 -23.40
C VAL A 12 -9.43 23.57 -24.59
N GLN A 13 -10.12 22.53 -25.03
CA GLN A 13 -11.04 22.58 -26.16
C GLN A 13 -12.38 21.96 -25.77
N PHE A 14 -13.47 22.68 -26.03
CA PHE A 14 -14.82 22.21 -25.75
C PHE A 14 -15.82 22.78 -26.78
N LYS A 15 -16.99 22.15 -26.88
CA LYS A 15 -18.09 22.66 -27.72
C LYS A 15 -18.95 23.61 -26.90
N CYS A 16 -19.24 24.79 -27.45
CA CYS A 16 -20.15 25.76 -26.86
C CYS A 16 -21.53 25.12 -26.61
N PRO A 17 -22.05 25.07 -25.37
CA PRO A 17 -23.37 24.50 -25.08
C PRO A 17 -24.53 25.15 -25.85
N THR A 18 -24.42 26.44 -26.18
CA THR A 18 -25.48 27.19 -26.87
C THR A 18 -25.52 26.98 -28.38
N CYS A 19 -24.37 27.00 -29.06
CA CYS A 19 -24.30 27.03 -30.53
C CYS A 19 -23.43 25.93 -31.14
N THR A 20 -22.95 25.00 -30.31
CA THR A 20 -22.11 23.83 -30.63
C THR A 20 -20.77 24.12 -31.31
N GLN A 21 -20.48 25.39 -31.61
CA GLN A 21 -19.18 25.84 -32.12
C GLN A 21 -18.07 25.52 -31.13
N GLU A 22 -16.92 25.13 -31.69
CA GLU A 22 -15.72 24.85 -30.91
C GLU A 22 -15.14 26.11 -30.26
N VAL A 23 -14.73 25.99 -29.00
CA VAL A 23 -14.04 27.03 -28.23
C VAL A 23 -12.70 26.47 -27.80
N LYS A 24 -11.62 27.20 -28.09
CA LYS A 24 -10.23 26.86 -27.73
C LYS A 24 -9.68 27.90 -26.76
N VAL A 25 -9.03 27.43 -25.70
CA VAL A 25 -8.51 28.28 -24.62
C VAL A 25 -7.10 27.83 -24.27
N HIS A 26 -6.19 28.79 -24.18
CA HIS A 26 -4.77 28.56 -23.89
C HIS A 26 -4.47 29.17 -22.51
N PHE A 27 -4.07 28.35 -21.55
CA PHE A 27 -3.63 28.79 -20.22
C PHE A 27 -2.11 28.90 -20.19
N VAL A 28 -1.58 30.06 -19.78
CA VAL A 28 -0.13 30.30 -19.65
C VAL A 28 0.26 30.41 -18.18
N GLU A 29 -0.17 31.46 -17.47
CA GLU A 29 0.09 31.65 -16.04
C GLU A 29 -1.21 31.75 -15.22
N GLU A 30 -2.29 32.21 -15.85
CA GLU A 30 -3.57 32.47 -15.20
C GLU A 30 -4.24 31.17 -14.74
N GLN A 31 -4.76 31.17 -13.50
CA GLN A 31 -5.54 30.06 -12.95
C GLN A 31 -7.00 30.10 -13.41
N VAL A 32 -7.49 31.26 -13.81
CA VAL A 32 -8.88 31.47 -14.22
C VAL A 32 -8.90 32.37 -15.45
N LEU A 33 -9.61 31.94 -16.49
CA LEU A 33 -9.80 32.72 -17.72
C LEU A 33 -11.29 32.84 -18.05
N THR A 34 -11.71 34.03 -18.44
CA THR A 34 -13.04 34.25 -19.02
C THR A 34 -12.93 34.31 -20.53
N VAL A 35 -13.60 33.39 -21.22
CA VAL A 35 -13.63 33.33 -22.68
C VAL A 35 -15.05 33.53 -23.20
N ARG A 36 -15.18 34.07 -24.40
CA ARG A 36 -16.48 34.20 -25.08
C ARG A 36 -16.49 33.37 -26.33
N CYS A 37 -17.58 32.66 -26.58
CA CYS A 37 -17.77 31.95 -27.85
C CYS A 37 -17.82 32.96 -29.01
N GLU A 38 -17.06 32.71 -30.08
CA GLU A 38 -17.01 33.62 -31.23
C GLU A 38 -18.35 33.71 -31.98
N SER A 39 -19.15 32.63 -31.97
CA SER A 39 -20.43 32.55 -32.68
C SER A 39 -21.58 33.20 -31.91
N CYS A 40 -21.83 32.78 -30.66
CA CYS A 40 -22.97 33.26 -29.88
C CYS A 40 -22.61 34.31 -28.80
N ARG A 41 -21.33 34.67 -28.65
CA ARG A 41 -20.79 35.59 -27.64
C ARG A 41 -21.05 35.21 -26.17
N GLN A 42 -21.59 34.02 -25.91
CA GLN A 42 -21.79 33.52 -24.56
C GLN A 42 -20.44 33.43 -23.83
N GLY A 43 -20.40 33.98 -22.61
CA GLY A 43 -19.22 33.97 -21.76
C GLY A 43 -19.13 32.72 -20.88
N TYR A 44 -17.92 32.20 -20.72
CA TYR A 44 -17.57 31.07 -19.85
C TYR A 44 -16.38 31.46 -18.99
N THR A 45 -16.44 31.11 -17.70
CA THR A 45 -15.29 31.20 -16.80
C THR A 45 -14.73 29.81 -16.62
N LEU A 46 -13.47 29.62 -16.99
CA LEU A 46 -12.78 28.35 -16.94
C LEU A 46 -11.66 28.42 -15.91
N MET A 47 -11.50 27.34 -15.16
CA MET A 47 -10.34 27.14 -14.31
C MET A 47 -9.29 26.35 -15.08
N ARG A 48 -8.02 26.71 -14.86
CA ARG A 48 -6.87 25.99 -15.39
C ARG A 48 -6.93 24.56 -14.86
N PRO A 49 -6.93 23.54 -15.73
CA PRO A 49 -6.97 22.16 -15.27
C PRO A 49 -5.74 21.81 -14.40
N THR A 50 -5.97 21.31 -13.19
CA THR A 50 -4.93 20.79 -12.28
C THR A 50 -4.53 19.36 -12.65
N ILE A 51 -4.31 19.08 -13.93
CA ILE A 51 -4.06 17.69 -14.40
C ILE A 51 -2.70 17.14 -13.89
N GLY A 52 -1.76 17.99 -13.48
CA GLY A 52 -0.38 17.57 -13.26
C GLY A 52 0.16 17.56 -11.82
N GLN A 53 -0.44 18.25 -10.86
CA GLN A 53 0.15 18.36 -9.51
C GLN A 53 -0.58 17.49 -8.49
N GLU A 54 -1.91 17.50 -8.48
CA GLU A 54 -2.68 16.70 -7.52
C GLU A 54 -2.57 15.20 -7.84
N ILE A 55 -2.69 14.81 -9.11
CA ILE A 55 -2.48 13.43 -9.55
C ILE A 55 -1.05 12.98 -9.21
N LEU A 56 -0.03 13.78 -9.48
CA LEU A 56 1.36 13.36 -9.22
C LEU A 56 1.64 13.17 -7.71
N LEU A 57 1.11 14.06 -6.87
CA LEU A 57 1.22 13.97 -5.42
C LEU A 57 0.50 12.73 -4.86
N ASP A 58 -0.69 12.41 -5.37
CA ASP A 58 -1.44 11.22 -4.96
C ASP A 58 -0.69 9.93 -5.31
N TRP A 59 -0.07 9.88 -6.50
CA TRP A 59 0.71 8.71 -6.93
C TRP A 59 2.02 8.56 -6.15
N GLU A 60 2.70 9.66 -5.81
CA GLU A 60 3.89 9.63 -4.95
C GLU A 60 3.55 9.13 -3.55
N GLN A 61 2.44 9.58 -2.97
CA GLN A 61 1.98 9.12 -1.66
C GLN A 61 1.57 7.65 -1.67
N GLU A 62 0.84 7.20 -2.69
CA GLU A 62 0.44 5.80 -2.85
C GLU A 62 1.65 4.89 -3.07
N ALA A 63 2.64 5.32 -3.86
CA ALA A 63 3.88 4.59 -4.06
C ALA A 63 4.69 4.44 -2.76
N LEU A 64 4.77 5.52 -1.95
CA LEU A 64 5.39 5.47 -0.63
C LEU A 64 4.64 4.52 0.32
N PHE A 65 3.31 4.57 0.31
CA PHE A 65 2.49 3.65 1.11
C PHE A 65 2.74 2.18 0.73
N HIS A 66 2.76 1.86 -0.56
CA HIS A 66 3.06 0.52 -1.03
C HIS A 66 4.48 0.06 -0.67
N LYS A 67 5.47 0.95 -0.77
CA LYS A 67 6.84 0.65 -0.35
C LYS A 67 6.92 0.33 1.15
N MET A 68 6.39 1.20 2.01
CA MET A 68 6.38 0.97 3.46
C MET A 68 5.64 -0.33 3.83
N ARG A 69 4.54 -0.63 3.15
CA ARG A 69 3.79 -1.87 3.34
C ARG A 69 4.60 -3.10 2.94
N ALA A 70 5.33 -3.03 1.82
CA ALA A 70 6.19 -4.11 1.37
C ALA A 70 7.37 -4.34 2.33
N GLU A 71 8.04 -3.28 2.76
CA GLU A 71 9.13 -3.32 3.75
C GLU A 71 8.66 -3.92 5.08
N LYS A 72 7.48 -3.49 5.59
CA LYS A 72 6.89 -4.07 6.80
C LYS A 72 6.61 -5.56 6.63
N LYS A 73 6.07 -5.99 5.48
CA LYS A 73 5.80 -7.39 5.20
C LYS A 73 7.10 -8.22 5.14
N GLU A 74 8.16 -7.66 4.56
CA GLU A 74 9.47 -8.32 4.49
C GLU A 74 10.11 -8.47 5.87
N LEU A 75 10.02 -7.44 6.71
CA LEU A 75 10.48 -7.47 8.09
C LEU A 75 9.72 -8.54 8.90
N ASP A 76 8.38 -8.52 8.85
CA ASP A 76 7.51 -9.52 9.48
C ASP A 76 7.86 -10.95 9.05
N ASN A 77 8.13 -11.17 7.76
CA ASN A 77 8.53 -12.47 7.23
C ASN A 77 9.90 -12.90 7.78
N THR A 78 10.85 -11.97 7.84
CA THR A 78 12.19 -12.23 8.37
C THR A 78 12.12 -12.63 9.85
N GLU A 79 11.33 -11.92 10.65
CA GLU A 79 11.10 -12.25 12.05
C GLU A 79 10.45 -13.63 12.24
N MET A 80 9.45 -13.95 11.41
CA MET A 80 8.80 -15.27 11.44
C MET A 80 9.78 -16.40 11.09
N MET A 81 10.62 -16.20 10.08
CA MET A 81 11.64 -17.18 9.70
C MET A 81 12.67 -17.39 10.80
N ALA A 82 13.10 -16.32 11.49
CA ALA A 82 13.99 -16.43 12.65
C ALA A 82 13.35 -17.25 13.80
N LEU A 83 12.06 -17.04 14.07
CA LEU A 83 11.32 -17.84 15.06
C LEU A 83 11.26 -19.32 14.66
N LEU A 84 10.94 -19.61 13.39
CA LEU A 84 10.87 -21.00 12.90
C LEU A 84 12.20 -21.73 13.04
N ILE A 85 13.31 -21.07 12.66
CA ILE A 85 14.65 -21.61 12.85
C ILE A 85 14.89 -21.91 14.33
N LYS A 86 14.57 -20.96 15.23
CA LYS A 86 14.75 -21.14 16.67
C LYS A 86 13.93 -22.30 17.23
N ILE A 87 12.69 -22.47 16.79
CA ILE A 87 11.83 -23.59 17.17
C ILE A 87 12.43 -24.92 16.68
N VAL A 88 12.88 -24.98 15.43
CA VAL A 88 13.51 -26.20 14.87
C VAL A 88 14.77 -26.56 15.64
N GLU A 89 15.63 -25.59 15.98
CA GLU A 89 16.81 -25.81 16.82
C GLU A 89 16.44 -26.41 18.18
N LEU A 90 15.45 -25.82 18.86
CA LEU A 90 15.00 -26.27 20.18
C LEU A 90 14.38 -27.68 20.13
N LEU A 91 13.63 -28.00 19.08
CA LEU A 91 12.99 -29.31 18.91
C LEU A 91 13.95 -30.41 18.45
N THR A 92 15.06 -30.06 17.81
CA THR A 92 16.08 -31.02 17.35
C THR A 92 17.15 -31.32 18.39
N TRP A 93 17.26 -30.50 19.44
CA TRP A 93 18.14 -30.77 20.58
C TRP A 93 17.63 -31.95 21.42
N LYS A 94 18.56 -32.85 21.77
CA LYS A 94 18.27 -34.07 22.53
C LYS A 94 18.27 -33.78 24.03
N ASP A 95 17.25 -33.05 24.49
CA ASP A 95 17.24 -32.40 25.81
C ASP A 95 16.13 -32.91 26.76
N GLU A 96 15.80 -34.20 26.70
CA GLU A 96 14.79 -34.85 27.57
C GLU A 96 13.42 -34.13 27.59
N GLY A 97 13.06 -33.43 26.52
CA GLY A 97 11.80 -32.68 26.41
C GLY A 97 11.90 -31.20 26.82
N ARG A 98 13.02 -30.71 27.38
CA ARG A 98 13.20 -29.28 27.70
C ARG A 98 13.17 -28.39 26.47
N GLY A 99 13.72 -28.87 25.36
CA GLY A 99 13.67 -28.18 24.07
C GLY A 99 12.24 -27.98 23.55
N GLN A 100 11.31 -28.90 23.83
CA GLN A 100 9.90 -28.74 23.46
C GLN A 100 9.23 -27.63 24.27
N ILE A 101 9.47 -27.58 25.58
CA ILE A 101 8.93 -26.53 26.45
C ILE A 101 9.43 -25.15 26.02
N GLN A 102 10.74 -25.03 25.77
CA GLN A 102 11.35 -23.77 25.32
C GLN A 102 10.85 -23.33 23.93
N ALA A 103 10.59 -24.27 23.02
CA ALA A 103 10.02 -23.96 21.71
C ALA A 103 8.60 -23.39 21.83
N ILE A 104 7.78 -23.97 22.70
CA ILE A 104 6.42 -23.50 22.99
C ILE A 104 6.45 -22.12 23.64
N GLU A 105 7.37 -21.87 24.56
CA GLU A 105 7.55 -20.57 25.21
C GLU A 105 8.02 -19.50 24.22
N ALA A 106 8.97 -19.82 23.34
CA ALA A 106 9.42 -18.91 22.29
C ALA A 106 8.30 -18.53 21.32
N ALA A 107 7.49 -19.51 20.89
CA ALA A 107 6.31 -19.27 20.07
C ALA A 107 5.29 -18.39 20.79
N ARG A 108 4.92 -18.71 22.04
CA ARG A 108 4.00 -17.91 22.85
C ARG A 108 4.49 -16.47 23.05
N SER A 109 5.77 -16.30 23.33
CA SER A 109 6.37 -14.97 23.48
C SER A 109 6.21 -14.16 22.20
N TRP A 110 6.61 -14.69 21.04
CA TRP A 110 6.47 -13.98 19.77
C TRP A 110 5.02 -13.61 19.45
N LEU A 111 4.09 -14.53 19.74
CA LEU A 111 2.65 -14.34 19.51
C LEU A 111 1.97 -13.35 20.47
N SER A 112 2.53 -13.14 21.65
CA SER A 112 2.07 -12.07 22.56
C SER A 112 2.57 -10.68 22.17
N HIS A 113 3.67 -10.61 21.39
CA HIS A 113 4.26 -9.36 20.91
C HIS A 113 3.78 -8.98 19.51
N THR A 114 3.23 -9.92 18.74
CA THR A 114 2.58 -9.65 17.46
C THR A 114 1.07 -9.64 17.65
N ASP A 115 0.37 -8.66 17.06
CA ASP A 115 -1.11 -8.56 17.05
C ASP A 115 -1.78 -9.67 16.21
N LYS A 116 -1.08 -10.80 16.01
CA LYS A 116 -1.38 -11.90 15.08
C LYS A 116 -1.98 -13.11 15.82
N SER A 117 -2.91 -12.85 16.74
CA SER A 117 -3.62 -13.84 17.56
C SER A 117 -4.24 -15.02 16.77
N ASN A 118 -4.54 -14.84 15.48
CA ASN A 118 -5.18 -15.87 14.65
C ASN A 118 -4.21 -16.97 14.16
N VAL A 119 -2.93 -16.65 13.95
CA VAL A 119 -1.94 -17.62 13.43
C VAL A 119 -1.63 -18.70 14.48
N VAL A 120 -1.77 -18.36 15.76
CA VAL A 120 -1.60 -19.26 16.91
C VAL A 120 -2.61 -20.38 16.92
N HIS A 121 -3.88 -20.03 16.69
CA HIS A 121 -4.97 -20.99 16.73
C HIS A 121 -4.81 -22.03 15.63
N GLU A 122 -4.32 -21.62 14.47
CA GLU A 122 -4.09 -22.49 13.33
C GLU A 122 -2.86 -23.40 13.54
N LEU A 123 -1.76 -22.86 14.08
CA LEU A 123 -0.57 -23.66 14.42
C LEU A 123 -0.82 -24.66 15.56
N LEU A 124 -1.55 -24.26 16.61
CA LEU A 124 -1.92 -25.16 17.71
C LEU A 124 -2.87 -26.27 17.21
N HIS A 125 -3.76 -25.96 16.28
CA HIS A 125 -4.61 -26.96 15.63
C HIS A 125 -3.76 -27.98 14.87
N ILE A 126 -2.84 -27.52 14.02
CA ILE A 126 -1.94 -28.40 13.24
C ILE A 126 -1.09 -29.28 14.17
N ILE A 127 -0.57 -28.74 15.28
CA ILE A 127 0.22 -29.51 16.25
C ILE A 127 -0.66 -30.58 16.94
N SER A 128 -1.89 -30.23 17.34
CA SER A 128 -2.82 -31.18 17.96
C SER A 128 -3.22 -32.34 17.02
N GLU A 129 -3.32 -32.07 15.71
CA GLU A 129 -3.59 -33.10 14.71
C GLU A 129 -2.40 -34.05 14.49
N GLN A 130 -1.17 -33.58 14.70
CA GLN A 130 0.04 -34.40 14.59
C GLN A 130 0.24 -35.33 15.80
N GLU A 131 -0.18 -34.90 16.99
CA GLU A 131 -0.16 -35.73 18.21
C GLU A 131 -1.25 -36.82 18.18
N GLY A 132 -2.42 -36.54 17.59
CA GLY A 132 -3.51 -37.51 17.42
C GLY A 132 -3.20 -38.68 16.48
N LYS A 133 -2.20 -38.56 15.60
CA LYS A 133 -1.81 -39.62 14.64
C LYS A 133 -0.75 -40.60 15.15
N LYS A 134 -0.21 -40.40 16.36
CA LYS A 134 0.77 -41.33 16.98
C LYS A 134 0.15 -42.36 17.93
N GLY A 135 -1.17 -42.34 18.11
CA GLY A 135 -1.91 -43.39 18.82
C GLY A 135 -2.51 -44.41 17.84
N TYR A 136 -2.38 -45.70 18.17
CA TYR A 136 -2.84 -46.90 17.44
C TYR A 136 -1.83 -47.57 16.49
N ARG A 137 -0.92 -48.32 17.10
CA ARG A 137 -0.56 -49.66 16.64
C ARG A 137 -0.40 -50.56 17.87
N LEU A 138 -1.46 -51.29 18.20
CA LEU A 138 -1.35 -52.61 18.86
C LEU A 138 -1.07 -53.64 17.76
#